data_AF-M3INQ6-F1
#
_entry.id   AF-M3INQ6-F1
#
_cell.length_a   1.000
_cell.length_b   1.000
_cell.length_c   1.000
_cell.angle_alpha   90.00
_cell.angle_beta   90.00
_cell.angle_gamma   90.00
#
_symmetry.space_group_name_H-M   'P 1'
#
loop_
_entity.id
_entity.type
_entity.pdbx_description
1 polymer ?
#
loop_
_entity_poly.entity_id
_entity_poly.type
_entity_poly.pdbx_seq_one_letter_code
_entity_poly.pdbx_strand_id
1 'polypeptide(L)'
;MNRSIILITGFLFICAGLLTAVYQTTIQDEDSKRKNVLEKIKEGEEYLKQTNSKAAEKAVDIFSELSAREIPEEHSFRVKYDMGRALERNQDSLLALGIYRELNQKEGLSRDERSKVAYSMGNLLLQLNRDEEGKGHLEEVLRISADSKLRSNALSAIADYYMKKGNYDLSRKNYVLALQEDPENVKARVRWGKSLRRMGKDWSAYDVYDDYAQAGFYFDPEKEK
;
A
#
# COMPACT_ATOMS: atom_id res chain seq x y z
N MET A 1 -52.03 -27.19 -38.34
CA MET A 1 -51.13 -26.48 -37.41
C MET A 1 -51.96 -25.46 -36.64
N ASN A 2 -52.03 -25.56 -35.31
CA ASN A 2 -52.93 -24.72 -34.51
C ASN A 2 -52.45 -23.26 -34.51
N ARG A 3 -53.29 -22.33 -34.97
CA ARG A 3 -52.98 -20.88 -34.99
C ARG A 3 -52.56 -20.36 -33.61
N SER A 4 -53.14 -20.92 -32.56
CA SER A 4 -52.78 -20.62 -31.17
C SER A 4 -51.33 -20.99 -30.82
N ILE A 5 -50.80 -22.08 -31.38
CA ILE A 5 -49.40 -22.49 -31.13
C ILE A 5 -48.44 -21.49 -31.77
N ILE A 6 -48.73 -21.02 -32.99
CA ILE A 6 -47.90 -20.05 -33.71
C ILE A 6 -47.88 -18.69 -33.00
N LEU A 7 -49.02 -18.26 -32.45
CA LEU A 7 -49.11 -17.03 -31.67
C LEU A 7 -48.32 -17.13 -30.36
N ILE A 8 -48.43 -18.26 -29.65
CA ILE A 8 -47.71 -18.49 -28.39
C ILE A 8 -46.20 -18.57 -28.63
N THR A 9 -45.74 -19.28 -29.65
CA THR A 9 -44.30 -19.39 -29.97
C THR A 9 -43.72 -18.05 -30.42
N GLY A 10 -44.44 -17.28 -31.24
CA GLY A 10 -44.03 -15.93 -31.63
C GLY A 10 -43.91 -14.98 -30.44
N PHE A 11 -44.87 -15.03 -29.51
CA PHE A 11 -44.83 -14.25 -28.28
C PHE A 11 -43.63 -14.63 -27.39
N LEU A 12 -43.34 -15.92 -27.24
CA LEU A 12 -42.20 -16.42 -26.48
C LEU A 12 -40.85 -15.92 -27.05
N PHE A 13 -40.70 -15.91 -28.37
CA PHE A 13 -39.49 -15.38 -29.02
C PHE A 13 -39.30 -13.87 -28.79
N ILE A 14 -40.39 -13.10 -28.79
CA ILE A 14 -40.34 -11.65 -28.50
C ILE A 14 -39.94 -11.44 -27.04
N CYS A 15 -40.54 -12.17 -26.09
CA CYS A 15 -40.16 -12.09 -24.68
C CYS A 15 -38.70 -12.48 -24.45
N ALA A 16 -38.23 -13.55 -25.09
CA ALA A 16 -36.83 -13.97 -25.02
C ALA A 16 -35.89 -12.88 -25.56
N GLY A 17 -36.21 -12.28 -26.71
CA GLY A 17 -35.41 -11.19 -27.29
C GLY A 17 -35.37 -9.93 -26.43
N LEU A 18 -36.49 -9.57 -25.78
CA LEU A 18 -36.54 -8.44 -24.84
C LEU A 18 -35.74 -8.76 -23.57
N LEU A 19 -35.86 -9.97 -23.03
CA LEU A 19 -35.09 -10.42 -21.87
C LEU A 19 -33.58 -10.41 -22.14
N THR A 20 -33.13 -10.91 -23.30
CA THR A 20 -31.71 -10.88 -23.66
C THR A 20 -31.21 -9.46 -23.90
N ALA A 21 -32.00 -8.59 -24.51
CA ALA A 21 -31.63 -7.18 -24.70
C ALA A 21 -31.50 -6.45 -23.36
N VAL A 22 -32.46 -6.60 -22.44
CA VAL A 22 -32.38 -6.03 -21.08
C VAL A 22 -31.14 -6.56 -20.37
N TYR A 23 -30.94 -7.88 -20.39
CA TYR A 23 -29.76 -8.51 -19.78
C TYR A 23 -28.44 -7.98 -20.33
N GLN A 24 -28.31 -7.84 -21.66
CA GLN A 24 -27.11 -7.28 -22.28
C GLN A 24 -26.89 -5.82 -21.89
N THR A 25 -27.95 -5.00 -21.88
CA THR A 25 -27.81 -3.59 -21.48
C THR A 25 -27.41 -3.43 -20.01
N THR A 26 -27.96 -4.24 -19.11
CA THR A 26 -27.59 -4.18 -17.68
C THR A 26 -26.15 -4.62 -17.44
N ILE A 27 -25.69 -5.68 -18.12
CA ILE A 27 -24.29 -6.15 -18.03
C ILE A 27 -23.34 -5.10 -18.60
N GLN A 28 -23.67 -4.50 -19.74
CA GLN A 28 -22.84 -3.48 -20.36
C GLN A 28 -22.73 -2.20 -19.52
N ASP A 29 -23.81 -1.80 -18.85
CA ASP A 29 -23.80 -0.66 -17.91
C ASP A 29 -22.97 -0.96 -16.66
N GLU A 30 -23.10 -2.15 -16.08
CA GLU A 30 -22.25 -2.58 -14.96
C GLU A 30 -20.76 -2.64 -15.35
N ASP A 31 -20.43 -3.20 -16.51
CA ASP A 31 -19.05 -3.27 -16.99
C ASP A 31 -18.45 -1.89 -17.27
N SER A 32 -19.26 -0.95 -17.77
CA SER A 32 -18.87 0.44 -17.95
C SER A 32 -18.56 1.11 -16.60
N LYS A 33 -19.43 0.92 -15.60
CA LYS A 33 -19.22 1.44 -14.24
C LYS A 33 -17.97 0.82 -13.58
N ARG A 34 -17.78 -0.50 -13.69
CA ARG A 34 -16.59 -1.21 -13.20
C ARG A 34 -15.31 -0.66 -13.83
N LYS A 35 -15.30 -0.48 -15.16
CA LYS A 35 -14.16 0.13 -15.86
C LYS A 35 -13.85 1.55 -15.38
N ASN A 36 -14.88 2.38 -15.19
CA ASN A 36 -14.71 3.74 -14.71
C ASN A 36 -14.07 3.78 -13.31
N VAL A 37 -14.54 2.93 -12.38
CA VAL A 37 -13.95 2.82 -11.03
C VAL A 37 -12.48 2.43 -11.10
N LEU A 38 -12.14 1.39 -11.88
CA LEU A 38 -10.76 0.94 -12.00
C LEU A 38 -9.84 2.00 -12.64
N GLU A 39 -10.33 2.74 -13.62
CA GLU A 39 -9.60 3.84 -14.25
C GLU A 39 -9.30 4.96 -13.24
N LYS A 40 -10.30 5.37 -12.46
CA LYS A 40 -10.10 6.36 -11.38
C LYS A 40 -9.15 5.89 -10.29
N ILE A 41 -9.22 4.61 -9.89
CA ILE A 41 -8.26 4.03 -8.94
C ILE A 41 -6.84 4.17 -9.48
N LYS A 42 -6.61 3.79 -10.75
CA LYS A 42 -5.30 3.91 -11.39
C LYS A 42 -4.84 5.36 -11.49
N GLU A 43 -5.74 6.29 -11.79
CA GLU A 43 -5.44 7.72 -11.82
C GLU A 43 -4.98 8.23 -10.44
N GLY A 44 -5.73 7.89 -9.38
CA GLY A 44 -5.36 8.25 -8.00
C GLY A 44 -4.02 7.65 -7.57
N GLU A 45 -3.77 6.39 -7.92
CA GLU A 45 -2.49 5.71 -7.65
C GLU A 45 -1.33 6.34 -8.40
N GLU A 46 -1.55 6.84 -9.61
CA GLU A 46 -0.52 7.55 -10.37
C GLU A 46 -0.16 8.88 -9.68
N TYR A 47 -1.14 9.61 -9.17
CA TYR A 47 -0.87 10.79 -8.35
C TYR A 47 -0.12 10.44 -7.06
N LEU A 48 -0.41 9.30 -6.42
CA LEU A 48 0.33 8.84 -5.22
C LEU A 48 1.83 8.58 -5.47
N LYS A 49 2.23 8.26 -6.71
CA LYS A 49 3.64 8.08 -7.07
C LYS A 49 4.40 9.40 -7.18
N GLN A 50 3.70 10.50 -7.41
CA GLN A 50 4.30 11.81 -7.60
C GLN A 50 4.71 12.43 -6.27
N THR A 51 5.80 13.19 -6.28
CA THR A 51 6.40 13.77 -5.06
C THR A 51 5.79 15.11 -4.65
N ASN A 52 5.08 15.80 -5.56
CA ASN A 52 4.56 17.15 -5.35
C ASN A 52 3.25 17.18 -4.53
N SER A 53 2.99 18.29 -3.83
CA SER A 53 1.81 18.45 -2.95
C SER A 53 0.49 18.43 -3.71
N LYS A 54 0.43 19.08 -4.88
CA LYS A 54 -0.78 19.13 -5.72
C LYS A 54 -1.24 17.73 -6.15
N ALA A 55 -0.31 16.81 -6.37
CA ALA A 55 -0.64 15.41 -6.65
C ALA A 55 -1.24 14.71 -5.42
N ALA A 56 -0.74 14.99 -4.21
CA ALA A 56 -1.33 14.45 -2.99
C ALA A 56 -2.79 14.92 -2.81
N GLU A 57 -3.05 16.21 -3.01
CA GLU A 57 -4.41 16.78 -2.98
C GLU A 57 -5.34 16.08 -3.99
N LYS A 58 -4.89 15.92 -5.24
CA LYS A 58 -5.67 15.22 -6.27
C LYS A 58 -5.94 13.75 -5.94
N ALA A 59 -4.97 13.06 -5.35
CA ALA A 59 -5.18 11.69 -4.90
C ALA A 59 -6.25 11.64 -3.80
N VAL A 60 -6.23 12.59 -2.85
CA VAL A 60 -7.27 12.70 -1.81
C VAL A 60 -8.64 12.93 -2.45
N ASP A 61 -8.76 13.85 -3.41
CA ASP A 61 -10.03 14.13 -4.10
C ASP A 61 -10.60 12.88 -4.79
N ILE A 62 -9.77 12.17 -5.54
CA ILE A 62 -10.17 10.97 -6.29
C ILE A 62 -10.63 9.87 -5.33
N PHE A 63 -9.84 9.54 -4.31
CA PHE A 63 -10.18 8.46 -3.40
C PHE A 63 -11.34 8.83 -2.47
N SER A 64 -11.50 10.10 -2.12
CA SER A 64 -12.69 10.60 -1.40
C SER A 64 -13.94 10.43 -2.25
N GLU A 65 -13.91 10.81 -3.53
CA GLU A 65 -15.03 10.63 -4.47
C GLU A 65 -15.39 9.15 -4.63
N LEU A 66 -14.39 8.27 -4.77
CA LEU A 66 -14.61 6.83 -4.89
C LEU A 66 -15.18 6.22 -3.61
N SER A 67 -14.71 6.66 -2.44
CA SER A 67 -15.18 6.14 -1.14
C SER A 67 -16.62 6.57 -0.81
N ALA A 68 -17.08 7.68 -1.40
CA ALA A 68 -18.43 8.22 -1.18
C ALA A 68 -19.51 7.56 -2.06
N ARG A 69 -19.14 6.63 -2.95
CA ARG A 69 -20.05 5.95 -3.88
C ARG A 69 -20.12 4.46 -3.56
N GLU A 70 -21.17 3.82 -4.05
CA GLU A 70 -21.24 2.36 -4.06
C GLU A 70 -20.23 1.82 -5.08
N ILE A 71 -19.21 1.13 -4.58
CA ILE A 71 -18.15 0.49 -5.38
C ILE A 71 -18.17 -1.02 -5.14
N PRO A 72 -17.76 -1.83 -6.13
CA PRO A 72 -17.60 -3.27 -5.94
C PRO A 72 -16.73 -3.59 -4.72
N GLU A 73 -17.16 -4.56 -3.92
CA GLU A 73 -16.52 -4.88 -2.63
C GLU A 73 -15.05 -5.31 -2.79
N GLU A 74 -14.70 -5.92 -3.92
CA GLU A 74 -13.34 -6.27 -4.31
C GLU A 74 -12.38 -5.08 -4.43
N HIS A 75 -12.90 -3.85 -4.54
CA HIS A 75 -12.11 -2.62 -4.58
C HIS A 75 -12.21 -1.80 -3.29
N SER A 76 -13.13 -2.17 -2.39
CA SER A 76 -13.43 -1.44 -1.14
C SER A 76 -12.19 -1.27 -0.26
N PHE A 77 -11.42 -2.34 -0.04
CA PHE A 77 -10.16 -2.25 0.71
C PHE A 77 -9.16 -1.34 0.02
N ARG A 78 -8.90 -1.55 -1.28
CA ARG A 78 -7.89 -0.81 -2.05
C ARG A 78 -8.16 0.69 -2.03
N VAL A 79 -9.40 1.09 -2.33
CA VAL A 79 -9.83 2.50 -2.34
C VAL A 79 -9.65 3.14 -0.96
N LYS A 80 -10.13 2.50 0.11
CA LYS A 80 -9.97 3.05 1.47
C LYS A 80 -8.51 3.10 1.89
N TYR A 81 -7.74 2.06 1.61
CA TYR A 81 -6.32 2.03 1.96
C TYR A 81 -5.54 3.13 1.22
N ASP A 82 -5.77 3.30 -0.08
CA ASP A 82 -5.13 4.36 -0.85
C ASP A 82 -5.62 5.77 -0.49
N MET A 83 -6.88 5.92 -0.03
CA MET A 83 -7.36 7.15 0.60
C MET A 83 -6.52 7.51 1.84
N GLY A 84 -6.27 6.52 2.73
CA GLY A 84 -5.39 6.69 3.88
C GLY A 84 -3.98 7.14 3.47
N ARG A 85 -3.42 6.50 2.43
CA ARG A 85 -2.10 6.87 1.89
C ARG A 85 -2.08 8.27 1.28
N ALA A 86 -3.15 8.68 0.61
CA ALA A 86 -3.29 10.02 0.05
C ALA A 86 -3.30 11.08 1.15
N LEU A 87 -4.06 10.83 2.22
CA LEU A 87 -4.11 11.69 3.40
C LEU A 87 -2.74 11.78 4.09
N GLU A 88 -1.99 10.68 4.21
CA GLU A 88 -0.61 10.74 4.72
C GLU A 88 0.30 11.61 3.86
N ARG A 89 0.22 11.45 2.53
CA ARG A 89 0.99 12.27 1.57
C ARG A 89 0.60 13.75 1.66
N ASN A 90 -0.66 14.03 1.99
CA ASN A 90 -1.19 15.37 2.20
C ASN A 90 -0.96 15.92 3.62
N GLN A 91 -0.25 15.17 4.48
CA GLN A 91 0.03 15.52 5.89
C GLN A 91 -1.20 15.52 6.82
N ASP A 92 -2.31 14.93 6.40
CA ASP A 92 -3.54 14.78 7.18
C ASP A 92 -3.51 13.52 8.06
N SER A 93 -2.49 13.43 8.92
CA SER A 93 -2.16 12.21 9.69
C SER A 93 -3.31 11.69 10.57
N LEU A 94 -4.15 12.56 11.14
CA LEU A 94 -5.26 12.12 11.99
C LEU A 94 -6.39 11.47 11.18
N LEU A 95 -6.68 12.02 9.99
CA LEU A 95 -7.69 11.46 9.09
C LEU A 95 -7.22 10.11 8.53
N ALA A 96 -5.96 10.04 8.09
CA ALA A 96 -5.35 8.79 7.64
C ALA A 96 -5.42 7.69 8.72
N LEU A 97 -5.11 8.04 9.98
CA LEU A 97 -5.20 7.10 11.10
C LEU A 97 -6.64 6.62 11.33
N GLY A 98 -7.63 7.50 11.17
CA GLY A 98 -9.04 7.14 11.23
C GLY A 98 -9.41 6.06 10.20
N ILE A 99 -9.01 6.27 8.94
CA ILE A 99 -9.22 5.32 7.85
C ILE A 99 -8.56 3.97 8.14
N TYR A 100 -7.31 3.96 8.59
CA TYR A 100 -6.63 2.70 8.91
C TYR A 100 -7.22 1.96 10.10
N ARG A 101 -7.75 2.68 11.10
CA ARG A 101 -8.46 2.07 12.21
C ARG A 101 -9.74 1.39 11.78
N GLU A 102 -10.50 2.03 10.89
CA GLU A 102 -11.70 1.45 10.31
C GLU A 102 -11.35 0.17 9.54
N LEU A 103 -10.31 0.20 8.71
CA LEU A 103 -9.81 -0.99 8.01
C LEU A 103 -9.37 -2.09 8.97
N ASN A 104 -8.65 -1.74 10.05
CA ASN A 104 -8.18 -2.71 11.02
C ASN A 104 -9.30 -3.39 11.82
N GLN A 105 -10.49 -2.79 11.89
CA GLN A 105 -11.68 -3.37 12.51
C GLN A 105 -12.50 -4.24 11.53
N LYS A 106 -12.23 -4.14 10.23
CA LYS A 106 -12.98 -4.87 9.20
C LYS A 106 -12.64 -6.36 9.23
N GLU A 107 -13.69 -7.19 9.28
CA GLU A 107 -13.54 -8.64 9.14
C GLU A 107 -13.22 -9.03 7.69
N GLY A 108 -12.65 -10.21 7.49
CA GLY A 108 -12.42 -10.76 6.16
C GLY A 108 -11.19 -10.22 5.42
N LEU A 109 -10.39 -9.31 6.02
CA LEU A 109 -9.11 -8.92 5.42
C LEU A 109 -8.20 -10.13 5.22
N SER A 110 -7.47 -10.16 4.12
CA SER A 110 -6.39 -11.11 3.92
C SER A 110 -5.21 -10.82 4.87
N ARG A 111 -4.30 -11.79 4.98
CA ARG A 111 -3.08 -11.65 5.80
C ARG A 111 -2.17 -10.50 5.28
N ASP A 112 -2.12 -10.33 3.97
CA ASP A 112 -1.37 -9.26 3.31
C ASP A 112 -1.97 -7.88 3.61
N GLU A 113 -3.29 -7.73 3.44
CA GLU A 113 -4.01 -6.48 3.74
C GLU A 113 -3.87 -6.08 5.21
N ARG A 114 -4.02 -7.02 6.15
CA ARG A 114 -3.76 -6.76 7.58
C ARG A 114 -2.34 -6.28 7.83
N SER A 115 -1.35 -6.87 7.17
CA SER A 115 0.06 -6.48 7.32
C SER A 115 0.30 -5.06 6.79
N LYS A 116 -0.31 -4.69 5.67
CA LYS A 116 -0.23 -3.33 5.09
C LYS A 116 -0.87 -2.28 6.00
N VAL A 117 -2.06 -2.56 6.54
CA VAL A 117 -2.74 -1.67 7.49
C VAL A 117 -1.92 -1.52 8.77
N ALA A 118 -1.44 -2.63 9.36
CA ALA A 118 -0.60 -2.60 10.54
C ALA A 118 0.70 -1.79 10.31
N TYR A 119 1.37 -1.97 9.17
CA TYR A 119 2.55 -1.17 8.83
C TYR A 119 2.25 0.33 8.76
N SER A 120 1.15 0.72 8.10
CA SER A 120 0.77 2.13 7.95
C SER A 120 0.37 2.76 9.29
N MET A 121 -0.45 2.06 10.09
CA MET A 121 -0.77 2.48 11.46
C MET A 121 0.47 2.63 12.31
N GLY A 122 1.37 1.64 12.28
CA GLY A 122 2.61 1.63 13.04
C GLY A 122 3.47 2.87 12.79
N ASN A 123 3.74 3.17 11.51
CA ASN A 123 4.50 4.36 11.13
C ASN A 123 3.82 5.66 11.59
N LEU A 124 2.53 5.80 11.33
CA LEU A 124 1.78 7.01 11.61
C LEU A 124 1.66 7.28 13.11
N LEU A 125 1.44 6.23 13.92
CA LEU A 125 1.39 6.32 15.37
C LEU A 125 2.75 6.74 15.96
N LEU A 126 3.87 6.23 15.42
CA LEU A 126 5.20 6.68 15.82
C LEU A 126 5.46 8.15 15.47
N GLN A 127 4.97 8.63 14.31
CA GLN A 127 5.04 10.05 13.95
C GLN A 127 4.25 10.93 14.93
N LEU A 128 3.09 10.43 15.39
CA LEU A 128 2.24 11.06 16.39
C LEU A 128 2.74 10.85 17.85
N ASN A 129 3.94 10.30 18.04
CA ASN A 129 4.55 9.98 19.34
C ASN A 129 3.71 9.03 20.23
N ARG A 130 2.90 8.16 19.61
CA ARG A 130 2.15 7.08 20.27
C ARG A 130 2.98 5.80 20.20
N ASP A 131 4.10 5.84 20.92
CA ASP A 131 5.24 4.94 20.70
C ASP A 131 4.91 3.45 20.89
N GLU A 132 4.21 3.08 21.98
CA GLU A 132 3.89 1.68 22.27
C GLU A 132 2.90 1.07 21.26
N GLU A 133 1.83 1.79 20.94
CA GLU A 133 0.85 1.34 19.95
C GLU A 133 1.48 1.23 18.56
N GLY A 134 2.30 2.22 18.18
CA GLY A 134 3.01 2.22 16.91
C GLY A 134 3.97 1.04 16.76
N LYS A 135 4.78 0.76 17.80
CA LYS A 135 5.65 -0.42 17.80
C LYS A 135 4.85 -1.71 17.76
N GLY A 136 3.79 -1.84 18.55
CA GLY A 136 2.96 -3.06 18.56
C GLY A 136 2.41 -3.40 17.19
N HIS A 137 1.99 -2.39 16.41
CA HIS A 137 1.58 -2.60 15.02
C HIS A 137 2.73 -2.99 14.08
N LEU A 138 3.93 -2.45 14.25
CA LEU A 138 5.10 -2.87 13.45
C LEU A 138 5.58 -4.28 13.81
N GLU A 139 5.53 -4.65 15.08
CA GLU A 139 5.82 -6.02 15.55
C GLU A 139 4.80 -7.02 15.01
N GLU A 140 3.53 -6.62 14.92
CA GLU A 140 2.48 -7.41 14.26
C GLU A 140 2.86 -7.70 12.79
N VAL A 141 3.35 -6.71 12.03
CA VAL A 141 3.85 -6.95 10.66
C VAL A 141 4.91 -8.05 10.63
N LEU A 142 5.83 -8.07 11.60
CA LEU A 142 6.88 -9.08 11.70
C LEU A 142 6.35 -10.46 12.14
N ARG A 143 5.15 -10.53 12.70
CA ARG A 143 4.48 -11.79 13.04
C ARG A 143 3.65 -12.32 11.87
N ILE A 144 2.95 -11.43 11.15
CA ILE A 144 1.95 -11.85 10.16
C ILE A 144 2.37 -11.64 8.70
N SER A 145 3.34 -10.79 8.36
CA SER A 145 3.73 -10.66 6.95
C SER A 145 4.65 -11.80 6.51
N ALA A 146 4.40 -12.32 5.30
CA ALA A 146 5.34 -13.17 4.56
C ALA A 146 6.14 -12.39 3.50
N ASP A 147 5.80 -11.12 3.26
CA ASP A 147 6.53 -10.24 2.33
C ASP A 147 7.78 -9.70 3.03
N SER A 148 8.95 -10.15 2.57
CA SER A 148 10.24 -9.77 3.14
C SER A 148 10.53 -8.27 2.99
N LYS A 149 10.05 -7.62 1.93
CA LYS A 149 10.22 -6.16 1.75
C LYS A 149 9.41 -5.39 2.78
N LEU A 150 8.16 -5.81 3.03
CA LEU A 150 7.32 -5.17 4.05
C LEU A 150 7.90 -5.39 5.46
N ARG A 151 8.43 -6.59 5.75
CA ARG A 151 9.11 -6.90 7.02
C ARG A 151 10.37 -6.05 7.20
N SER A 152 11.19 -5.94 6.16
CA SER A 152 12.37 -5.06 6.12
C SER A 152 12.00 -3.60 6.40
N ASN A 153 10.91 -3.11 5.80
CA ASN A 153 10.40 -1.77 6.03
C ASN A 153 9.91 -1.57 7.48
N ALA A 154 9.23 -2.55 8.07
CA ALA A 154 8.80 -2.49 9.46
C ALA A 154 9.98 -2.44 10.45
N LEU A 155 11.00 -3.28 10.24
CA LEU A 155 12.26 -3.24 11.02
C LEU A 155 12.96 -1.89 10.86
N SER A 156 12.98 -1.32 9.66
CA SER A 156 13.55 0.00 9.41
C SER A 156 12.78 1.10 10.15
N ALA A 157 11.46 1.01 10.25
CA ALA A 157 10.65 1.96 11.02
C ALA A 157 10.90 1.86 12.54
N ILE A 158 11.05 0.64 13.07
CA ILE A 158 11.47 0.40 14.46
C ILE A 158 12.88 0.98 14.70
N ALA A 159 13.80 0.78 13.75
CA ALA A 159 15.15 1.33 13.82
C ALA A 159 15.16 2.87 13.80
N ASP A 160 14.32 3.48 12.95
CA ASP A 160 14.12 4.92 12.85
C ASP A 160 13.63 5.52 14.18
N TYR A 161 12.70 4.82 14.83
CA TYR A 161 12.21 5.17 16.15
C TYR A 161 13.34 5.18 17.20
N TYR A 162 14.12 4.10 17.29
CA TYR A 162 15.25 4.04 18.22
C TYR A 162 16.32 5.10 17.91
N MET A 163 16.55 5.39 16.63
CA MET A 163 17.45 6.47 16.20
C MET A 163 16.98 7.83 16.75
N LYS A 164 15.68 8.14 16.64
CA LYS A 164 15.08 9.38 17.17
C LYS A 164 15.19 9.47 18.69
N LYS A 165 15.09 8.34 19.40
CA LYS A 165 15.26 8.26 20.87
C LYS A 165 16.72 8.23 21.33
N GLY A 166 17.68 8.27 20.40
CA GLY A 166 19.11 8.24 20.72
C GLY A 166 19.65 6.84 21.07
N ASN A 167 18.84 5.78 20.95
CA ASN A 167 19.28 4.41 21.17
C ASN A 167 19.89 3.84 19.88
N TYR A 168 21.10 4.31 19.57
CA TYR A 168 21.77 4.00 18.30
C TYR A 168 22.17 2.52 18.17
N ASP A 169 22.40 1.80 19.27
CA ASP A 169 22.71 0.37 19.23
C ASP A 169 21.50 -0.47 18.80
N LEU A 170 20.32 -0.23 19.39
CA LEU A 170 19.08 -0.89 18.98
C LEU A 170 18.67 -0.48 17.56
N SER A 171 18.87 0.79 17.20
CA SER A 171 18.65 1.27 15.84
C SER A 171 19.51 0.51 14.83
N ARG A 172 20.83 0.41 15.08
CA ARG A 172 21.77 -0.37 14.26
C ARG A 172 21.31 -1.82 14.10
N LYS A 173 20.99 -2.51 15.20
CA LYS A 173 20.54 -3.91 15.18
C LYS A 173 19.33 -4.10 14.27
N ASN A 174 18.32 -3.22 14.37
CA ASN A 174 17.11 -3.33 13.56
C ASN A 174 17.36 -3.02 12.07
N TYR A 175 18.25 -2.09 11.71
CA TYR A 175 18.61 -1.92 10.29
C TYR A 175 19.35 -3.13 9.72
N VAL A 176 20.20 -3.78 10.51
CA VAL A 176 20.87 -5.03 10.08
C VAL A 176 19.82 -6.13 9.85
N LEU A 177 18.86 -6.31 10.76
CA LEU A 177 17.76 -7.26 10.55
C LEU A 177 16.92 -6.89 9.31
N ALA A 178 16.67 -5.59 9.08
CA ALA A 178 15.95 -5.14 7.88
C ALA A 178 16.69 -5.55 6.60
N LEU A 179 18.02 -5.47 6.57
CA LEU A 179 18.84 -5.91 5.44
C LEU A 179 18.95 -7.43 5.30
N GLN A 180 18.69 -8.19 6.36
CA GLN A 180 18.56 -9.65 6.26
C GLN A 180 17.25 -10.06 5.59
N GLU A 181 16.17 -9.31 5.82
CA GLU A 181 14.87 -9.51 5.15
C GLU A 181 14.91 -9.02 3.69
N ASP A 182 15.51 -7.86 3.43
CA ASP A 182 15.68 -7.29 2.09
C ASP A 182 17.07 -6.66 1.92
N PRO A 183 18.04 -7.40 1.35
CA PRO A 183 19.39 -6.88 1.08
C PRO A 183 19.44 -5.66 0.16
N GLU A 184 18.38 -5.41 -0.62
CA GLU A 184 18.27 -4.27 -1.55
C GLU A 184 17.66 -3.02 -0.89
N ASN A 185 17.34 -3.06 0.41
CA ASN A 185 16.79 -1.91 1.12
C ASN A 185 17.86 -0.83 1.35
N VAL A 186 18.07 0.00 0.33
CA VAL A 186 19.04 1.12 0.33
C VAL A 186 18.82 2.05 1.51
N LYS A 187 17.56 2.34 1.85
CA LYS A 187 17.22 3.23 2.98
C LYS A 187 17.72 2.64 4.29
N ALA A 188 17.52 1.34 4.53
CA ALA A 188 18.03 0.67 5.72
C ALA A 188 19.56 0.71 5.78
N ARG A 189 20.26 0.43 4.67
CA ARG A 189 21.73 0.47 4.61
C ARG A 189 22.29 1.86 4.89
N VAL A 190 21.75 2.89 4.26
CA VAL A 190 22.18 4.28 4.50
C VAL A 190 21.97 4.68 5.96
N ARG A 191 20.82 4.31 6.56
CA ARG A 191 20.52 4.65 7.94
C ARG A 191 21.27 3.81 8.96
N TRP A 192 21.68 2.58 8.63
CA TRP A 192 22.63 1.80 9.40
C TRP A 192 23.99 2.51 9.51
N GLY A 193 24.57 2.96 8.39
CA GLY A 193 25.79 3.76 8.45
C GLY A 193 25.62 5.03 9.29
N LYS A 194 24.46 5.70 9.21
CA LYS A 194 24.16 6.87 10.05
C LYS A 194 24.11 6.53 11.52
N SER A 195 23.54 5.39 11.91
CA SER A 195 23.50 4.98 13.33
C SER A 195 24.91 4.69 13.85
N LEU A 196 25.78 4.07 13.05
CA LEU A 196 27.20 3.85 13.38
C LEU A 196 27.95 5.17 13.61
N ARG A 197 27.77 6.16 12.73
CA ARG A 197 28.36 7.51 12.93
C ARG A 197 27.89 8.16 14.21
N ARG A 198 26.62 8.03 14.57
CA ARG A 198 26.08 8.55 15.84
C ARG A 198 26.63 7.84 17.07
N MET A 199 27.19 6.64 16.90
CA MET A 199 27.95 5.91 17.92
C MET A 199 29.46 6.25 17.93
N GLY A 200 29.93 7.16 17.06
CA GLY A 200 31.36 7.47 16.90
C GLY A 200 32.15 6.38 16.16
N LYS A 201 31.48 5.45 15.47
CA LYS A 201 32.10 4.36 14.72
C LYS A 201 32.24 4.72 13.24
N ASP A 202 33.01 5.77 12.96
CA ASP A 202 33.11 6.33 11.61
C ASP A 202 33.72 5.36 10.59
N TRP A 203 34.74 4.57 10.98
CA TRP A 203 35.33 3.55 10.11
C TRP A 203 34.32 2.46 9.72
N SER A 204 33.59 1.90 10.69
CA SER A 204 32.54 0.92 10.38
C SER A 204 31.41 1.51 9.53
N ALA A 205 31.12 2.80 9.67
CA ALA A 205 30.14 3.46 8.82
C ALA A 205 30.64 3.63 7.38
N TYR A 206 31.94 3.94 7.22
CA TYR A 206 32.60 3.99 5.92
C TYR A 206 32.50 2.64 5.22
N ASP A 207 32.85 1.54 5.90
CA ASP A 207 32.77 0.18 5.34
C ASP A 207 31.37 -0.13 4.80
N VAL A 208 30.33 0.21 5.56
CA VAL A 208 28.92 0.01 5.14
C VAL A 208 28.56 0.81 3.88
N TYR A 209 29.11 2.01 3.72
CA TYR A 209 28.87 2.84 2.53
C TYR A 209 29.70 2.40 1.32
N ASP A 210 30.95 1.99 1.55
CA ASP A 210 31.87 1.52 0.52
C ASP A 210 31.40 0.19 -0.07
N ASP A 211 31.03 -0.79 0.77
CA ASP A 211 30.43 -2.06 0.33
C ASP A 211 29.23 -1.83 -0.59
N TYR A 212 28.38 -0.85 -0.26
CA TYR A 212 27.21 -0.54 -1.06
C TYR A 212 27.58 0.08 -2.41
N ALA A 213 28.51 1.03 -2.41
CA ALA A 213 28.97 1.67 -3.64
C ALA A 213 29.60 0.64 -4.57
N GLN A 214 30.47 -0.22 -4.04
CA GLN A 214 31.14 -1.27 -4.81
C GLN A 214 30.17 -2.32 -5.34
N ALA A 215 29.16 -2.73 -4.55
CA ALA A 215 28.10 -3.60 -5.04
C ALA A 215 27.39 -2.99 -6.25
N GLY A 216 27.05 -1.69 -6.22
CA GLY A 216 26.46 -0.98 -7.36
C GLY A 216 27.37 -0.88 -8.59
N PHE A 217 28.70 -0.82 -8.40
CA PHE A 217 29.69 -0.80 -9.50
C PHE A 217 29.91 -2.17 -10.16
N TYR A 218 29.70 -3.28 -9.43
CA TYR A 218 29.82 -4.64 -9.98
C TYR A 218 28.61 -5.10 -10.81
N PHE A 219 27.49 -4.38 -10.75
CA PHE A 219 26.27 -4.66 -11.54
C PHE A 219 26.15 -3.77 -12.78
N ASP A 220 27.24 -3.25 -13.33
CA ASP A 220 27.26 -2.58 -14.64
C ASP A 220 27.54 -3.61 -15.76
N PRO A 221 26.51 -4.18 -16.42
CA PRO A 221 26.69 -5.21 -17.46
C PRO A 221 27.38 -4.69 -18.73
N GLU A 222 27.67 -3.39 -18.83
CA GLU A 222 28.36 -2.80 -19.99
C GLU A 222 29.88 -2.75 -19.83
N LYS A 223 30.43 -3.07 -18.65
CA LYS A 223 31.90 -3.09 -18.42
C LYS A 223 32.57 -4.46 -18.60
N GLU A 224 31.80 -5.51 -18.86
CA GLU A 224 32.31 -6.86 -19.20
C GLU A 224 32.39 -7.12 -20.72
N LYS A 225 32.32 -6.08 -21.57
CA LYS A 225 32.54 -6.19 -23.02
C LYS A 225 33.82 -5.51 -23.48
#